data_AF-A0A178FLJ6-F1
#
_entry.id   AF-A0A178FLJ6-F1
#
_cell.length_a   1.000
_cell.length_b   1.000
_cell.length_c   1.000
_cell.angle_alpha   90.00
_cell.angle_beta   90.00
_cell.angle_gamma   90.00
#
_symmetry.space_group_name_H-M   'P 1'
#
loop_
_entity.id
_entity.type
_entity.pdbx_description
1 polymer ?
#
loop_
_entity_poly.entity_id
_entity_poly.type
_entity_poly.pdbx_seq_one_letter_code
_entity_poly.pdbx_strand_id
1 'polypeptide(L)'
;MSTFCVPSLKKGAMIVIQDHLLLDPGTMTLLQEMQVRSMDAIMLSLFNSRERDEDDWRQLFLNASTGFTFITIKRIPESPTTAMITAEWSGNGPIAG
;
A
#
# COMPACT_ATOMS: atom_id res chain seq x y z
N MET A 1 5.14 -7.50 13.46
CA MET A 1 5.08 -7.60 11.99
C MET A 1 6.51 -7.40 11.52
N SER A 2 7.15 -8.40 10.93
CA SER A 2 8.62 -8.42 10.83
C SER A 2 9.15 -7.45 9.76
N THR A 3 9.96 -6.48 10.17
CA THR A 3 10.54 -5.39 9.35
C THR A 3 11.80 -5.82 8.57
N PHE A 4 11.86 -7.07 8.09
CA PHE A 4 13.04 -7.69 7.47
C PHE A 4 13.63 -6.94 6.26
N CYS A 5 12.84 -6.11 5.55
CA CYS A 5 13.34 -5.36 4.39
C CYS A 5 14.26 -4.20 4.78
N VAL A 6 13.95 -3.47 5.88
CA VAL A 6 14.64 -2.21 6.22
C VAL A 6 16.15 -2.38 6.42
N PRO A 7 16.65 -3.43 7.10
CA PRO A 7 18.09 -3.64 7.29
C PRO A 7 18.91 -3.82 6.00
N SER A 8 18.28 -4.16 4.87
CA SER A 8 18.96 -4.42 3.59
C SER A 8 18.89 -3.24 2.61
N LEU A 9 18.17 -2.17 2.94
CA LEU A 9 17.99 -1.01 2.06
C LEU A 9 19.18 -0.06 2.15
N LYS A 10 19.77 0.24 0.99
CA LYS A 10 20.74 1.34 0.85
C LYS A 10 20.00 2.67 0.87
N LYS A 11 20.67 3.74 1.29
CA LYS A 11 20.14 5.12 1.15
C LYS A 11 19.74 5.38 -0.30
N GLY A 12 18.52 5.90 -0.50
CA GLY A 12 17.93 6.16 -1.81
C GLY A 12 17.29 4.92 -2.46
N ALA A 13 17.24 3.77 -1.77
CA ALA A 13 16.51 2.61 -2.28
C ALA A 13 15.00 2.90 -2.32
N MET A 14 14.34 2.45 -3.39
CA MET A 14 12.91 2.65 -3.58
C MET A 14 12.18 1.32 -3.44
N ILE A 15 11.17 1.30 -2.56
CA ILE A 15 10.20 0.21 -2.49
C ILE A 15 9.06 0.56 -3.45
N VAL A 16 8.69 -0.39 -4.29
CA VAL A 16 7.55 -0.28 -5.21
C VAL A 16 6.61 -1.45 -4.93
N ILE A 17 5.36 -1.13 -4.60
CA ILE A 17 4.30 -2.09 -4.32
C ILE A 17 3.17 -1.81 -5.32
N GLN A 18 2.64 -2.85 -5.93
CA GLN A 18 1.38 -2.80 -6.66
C GLN A 18 0.35 -3.56 -5.84
N ASP A 19 -0.70 -2.87 -5.40
CA ASP A 19 -1.79 -3.48 -4.64
C ASP A 19 -3.13 -2.88 -5.04
N HIS A 20 -4.23 -3.53 -4.63
CA HIS A 20 -5.54 -2.92 -4.72
C HIS A 20 -5.63 -1.74 -3.75
N LEU A 21 -6.37 -0.73 -4.17
CA LEU A 21 -6.61 0.47 -3.37
C LEU A 21 -8.10 0.57 -3.16
N LEU A 22 -8.53 0.55 -1.90
CA LEU A 22 -9.91 0.80 -1.56
C LEU A 22 -10.19 2.28 -1.80
N LEU A 23 -11.01 2.58 -2.81
CA LEU A 23 -11.39 3.94 -3.16
C LEU A 23 -12.69 4.35 -2.48
N ASP A 24 -12.87 5.67 -2.37
CA ASP A 24 -14.13 6.25 -1.96
C ASP A 24 -15.28 5.78 -2.86
N PRO A 25 -16.45 5.45 -2.29
CA PRO A 25 -17.63 5.08 -3.06
C PRO A 25 -17.99 6.12 -4.12
N GLY A 26 -18.28 5.68 -5.34
CA GLY A 26 -18.66 6.53 -6.48
C GLY A 26 -17.50 7.00 -7.35
N THR A 27 -16.26 6.61 -7.03
CA THR A 27 -15.05 7.00 -7.80
C THR A 27 -14.83 6.12 -9.03
N MET A 28 -15.56 5.01 -9.14
CA MET A 28 -15.42 3.99 -10.17
C MET A 28 -16.76 3.66 -10.83
N THR A 29 -16.70 2.93 -11.95
CA THR A 29 -17.90 2.32 -12.51
C THR A 29 -18.43 1.24 -11.57
N LEU A 30 -19.74 0.98 -11.58
CA LEU A 30 -20.39 -0.01 -10.73
C LEU A 30 -19.75 -1.41 -10.84
N LEU A 31 -19.37 -1.83 -12.04
CA LEU A 31 -18.74 -3.13 -12.27
C LEU A 31 -17.37 -3.23 -11.58
N GLN A 32 -16.56 -2.16 -11.64
CA GLN A 32 -15.25 -2.10 -11.00
C GLN A 32 -15.38 -2.08 -9.47
N GLU A 33 -16.34 -1.35 -8.93
CA GLU A 33 -16.61 -1.35 -7.48
C GLU A 33 -17.04 -2.73 -6.99
N MET A 34 -17.94 -3.40 -7.73
CA MET A 34 -18.35 -4.76 -7.41
C MET A 34 -17.15 -5.71 -7.39
N GLN A 35 -16.24 -5.59 -8.36
CA GLN A 35 -15.04 -6.43 -8.43
C GLN A 35 -14.11 -6.22 -7.24
N VAL A 36 -13.79 -4.96 -6.90
CA VAL A 36 -12.89 -4.63 -5.76
C VAL A 36 -13.49 -5.08 -4.44
N ARG A 37 -14.78 -4.80 -4.21
CA ARG A 37 -15.45 -5.20 -2.96
C ARG A 37 -15.64 -6.71 -2.85
N SER A 38 -15.85 -7.41 -3.97
CA SER A 38 -15.87 -8.87 -3.98
C SER A 38 -14.51 -9.44 -3.63
N MET A 39 -13.41 -8.83 -4.10
CA MET A 39 -12.05 -9.24 -3.74
C MET A 39 -11.79 -9.03 -2.24
N ASP A 40 -12.17 -7.89 -1.68
CA ASP A 40 -12.03 -7.60 -0.25
C ASP A 40 -12.79 -8.62 0.62
N ALA A 41 -14.02 -8.97 0.23
CA ALA A 41 -14.80 -10.02 0.92
C ALA A 41 -14.14 -11.41 0.85
N ILE A 42 -13.52 -11.75 -0.30
CA ILE A 42 -12.76 -13.01 -0.46
C ILE A 42 -11.53 -12.99 0.44
N MET A 43 -10.76 -11.89 0.44
CA MET A 43 -9.56 -11.72 1.26
C MET A 43 -9.86 -11.77 2.77
N LEU A 44 -10.99 -11.19 3.18
CA LEU A 44 -11.48 -11.29 4.55
C LEU A 44 -11.84 -12.74 4.90
N SER A 45 -12.63 -13.41 4.05
CA SER A 45 -13.14 -14.75 4.32
C SER A 45 -12.04 -15.81 4.39
N LEU A 46 -11.02 -15.70 3.54
CA LEU A 46 -9.96 -16.70 3.43
C LEU A 46 -8.76 -16.41 4.35
N PHE A 47 -8.44 -15.15 4.59
CA PHE A 47 -7.18 -14.75 5.22
C PHE A 47 -7.35 -13.83 6.43
N ASN A 48 -8.58 -13.43 6.79
CA ASN A 48 -8.84 -12.35 7.74
C ASN A 48 -8.06 -11.05 7.39
N SER A 49 -7.87 -10.82 6.09
CA SER A 49 -7.20 -9.63 5.57
C SER A 49 -8.22 -8.58 5.16
N ARG A 50 -7.76 -7.36 4.93
CA ARG A 50 -8.56 -6.27 4.38
C ARG A 50 -7.76 -5.50 3.35
N GLU A 51 -8.47 -4.91 2.39
CA GLU A 51 -7.90 -3.91 1.50
C GLU A 51 -7.61 -2.60 2.26
N ARG A 52 -6.60 -1.86 1.78
CA ARG A 52 -6.12 -0.61 2.40
C ARG A 52 -6.47 0.58 1.53
N ASP A 53 -6.80 1.70 2.17
CA ASP A 53 -6.90 3.00 1.52
C ASP A 53 -5.53 3.72 1.49
N GLU A 54 -5.49 4.94 0.95
CA GLU A 54 -4.22 5.68 0.85
C GLU A 54 -3.62 6.03 2.22
N ASP A 55 -4.46 6.35 3.20
CA ASP A 55 -4.01 6.77 4.53
C ASP A 55 -3.49 5.58 5.32
N ASP A 56 -4.14 4.42 5.19
CA ASP A 56 -3.66 3.14 5.70
C ASP A 56 -2.25 2.83 5.18
N TRP A 57 -1.99 3.03 3.89
CA TRP A 57 -0.67 2.83 3.30
C TRP A 57 0.37 3.81 3.86
N ARG A 58 0.02 5.10 3.98
CA ARG A 58 0.91 6.11 4.59
C ARG A 58 1.24 5.74 6.03
N GLN A 59 0.24 5.36 6.82
CA GLN A 59 0.43 4.92 8.20
C GLN A 59 1.26 3.64 8.29
N LEU A 60 1.07 2.69 7.36
CA LEU A 60 1.85 1.45 7.34
C LEU A 60 3.34 1.70 7.13
N PHE A 61 3.72 2.57 6.19
CA PHE A 61 5.12 2.94 6.00
C PHE A 61 5.68 3.70 7.21
N LEU A 62 4.92 4.63 7.77
CA LEU A 62 5.33 5.39 8.96
C LEU A 62 5.54 4.46 10.17
N ASN A 63 4.63 3.51 10.37
CA ASN A 63 4.70 2.51 11.42
C ASN A 63 5.84 1.52 11.18
N ALA A 64 6.21 1.22 9.93
CA ALA A 64 7.35 0.35 9.65
C ALA A 64 8.69 1.04 9.99
N SER A 65 8.84 2.29 9.54
CA SER A 65 9.96 3.15 9.93
C SER A 65 9.71 4.59 9.50
N THR A 66 10.09 5.54 10.35
CA THR A 66 10.10 6.96 10.00
C THR A 66 11.16 7.34 8.97
N GLY A 67 12.03 6.40 8.56
CA GLY A 67 13.02 6.60 7.50
C GLY A 67 12.45 6.50 6.08
N PHE A 68 11.20 6.04 5.91
CA PHE A 68 10.51 6.09 4.62
C PHE A 68 10.03 7.50 4.31
N THR A 69 10.44 8.00 3.15
CA THR A 69 10.17 9.36 2.66
C THR A 69 9.58 9.29 1.25
N PHE A 70 9.04 10.40 0.75
CA PHE A 70 8.47 10.51 -0.60
C PHE A 70 7.43 9.43 -0.94
N ILE A 71 6.59 9.07 0.04
CA ILE A 71 5.52 8.09 -0.15
C ILE A 71 4.52 8.64 -1.16
N THR A 72 4.45 7.99 -2.31
CA THR A 72 3.57 8.37 -3.41
C THR A 72 2.66 7.20 -3.74
N ILE A 73 1.37 7.48 -3.87
CA ILE A 73 0.37 6.49 -4.26
C ILE A 73 -0.24 7.00 -5.56
N LYS A 74 -0.06 6.26 -6.65
CA LYS A 74 -0.57 6.63 -7.97
C LYS A 74 -1.46 5.52 -8.51
N ARG A 75 -2.66 5.89 -8.92
CA ARG A 75 -3.55 5.00 -9.66
C ARG A 75 -2.94 4.68 -11.02
N ILE A 76 -3.07 3.43 -11.43
CA ILE A 76 -2.67 2.99 -12.77
C ILE A 76 -3.90 3.13 -13.67
N PRO A 77 -3.91 4.03 -14.67
CA PRO A 77 -5.10 4.25 -15.50
C PRO A 77 -5.55 2.99 -16.24
N GLU A 78 -4.60 2.15 -16.63
CA GLU A 78 -4.83 0.88 -17.33
C GLU A 78 -5.39 -0.22 -16.40
N SER A 79 -5.19 -0.09 -15.08
CA SER A 79 -5.70 -1.02 -14.06
C SER A 79 -6.38 -0.22 -12.95
N PRO A 80 -7.64 0.18 -13.16
CA PRO A 80 -8.29 1.19 -12.34
C PRO A 80 -8.43 0.77 -10.87
N THR A 81 -8.49 -0.54 -10.61
CA THR A 81 -8.65 -1.19 -9.30
C THR A 81 -7.36 -1.30 -8.49
N THR A 82 -6.21 -0.96 -9.07
CA THR A 82 -4.91 -1.07 -8.42
C THR A 82 -4.15 0.25 -8.43
N ALA A 83 -3.29 0.44 -7.44
CA ALA A 83 -2.38 1.56 -7.36
C ALA A 83 -0.92 1.09 -7.28
N MET A 84 -0.03 1.95 -7.76
CA MET A 84 1.41 1.86 -7.55
C MET A 84 1.77 2.72 -6.35
N ILE A 85 2.26 2.06 -5.30
CA ILE A 85 2.74 2.69 -4.08
C ILE A 85 4.25 2.68 -4.10
N THR A 86 4.87 3.85 -3.96
CA THR A 86 6.32 4.00 -3.94
C THR A 86 6.78 4.71 -2.68
N ALA A 87 7.83 4.22 -2.03
CA ALA A 87 8.46 4.86 -0.88
C ALA A 87 9.98 4.82 -1.01
N GLU A 88 10.64 5.94 -0.74
CA GLU A 88 12.10 6.06 -0.77
C GLU A 88 12.69 5.93 0.64
N TRP A 89 13.70 5.09 0.79
CA TRP A 89 14.44 4.94 2.02
C TRP A 89 15.50 6.03 2.18
N SER A 90 15.35 6.88 3.20
CA SER A 90 16.28 7.99 3.47
C SER A 90 17.65 7.55 4.00
N GLY A 91 17.81 6.27 4.35
CA GLY A 91 19.05 5.71 4.91
C GLY A 91 19.14 5.76 6.44
N ASN A 92 18.27 6.52 7.10
CA ASN A 92 18.23 6.67 8.56
C ASN A 92 16.77 6.73 9.04
N GLY A 93 16.44 5.91 10.03
CA GLY A 93 15.15 5.97 10.72
C GLY A 93 15.04 4.81 11.71
N PRO A 94 14.52 5.03 12.93
CA PRO A 94 14.20 3.92 13.82
C PRO A 94 13.27 2.94 13.10
N ILE A 95 13.61 1.66 13.17
CA ILE A 95 12.79 0.56 12.67
C ILE A 95 11.82 0.21 13.81
N ALA A 96 10.53 0.10 13.52
CA ALA A 96 9.60 -0.41 14.53
C ALA A 96 9.92 -1.88 14.85
N GLY A 97 9.95 -2.19 16.14
CA GLY A 97 10.21 -3.53 16.68
C GLY A 97 9.03 -4.48 16.49
#